data_AF-A0A962C0Q0-F1
#
_entry.id   AF-A0A962C0Q0-F1
#
_cell.length_a   1.000
_cell.length_b   1.000
_cell.length_c   1.000
_cell.angle_alpha   90.00
_cell.angle_beta   90.00
_cell.angle_gamma   90.00
#
_symmetry.space_group_name_H-M   'P 1'
#
loop_
_entity.id
_entity.type
_entity.pdbx_description
1 polymer ?
#
loop_
_entity_poly.entity_id
_entity_poly.type
_entity_poly.pdbx_seq_one_letter_code
_entity_poly.pdbx_strand_id
1 'polypeptide(L)'
;MSTARLEMVVKDAVTEIPMQAASMDIWDKKYRLKTKSGEVLDADIDATWQRVARALADAETSEERRSYWYERFLWALRHGAIPAGRITSNAGA
;
A
#
# COMPACT_ATOMS: atom_id res chain seq x y z
N MET A 1 34.95 39.56 -8.21
CA MET A 1 34.83 38.09 -8.24
C MET A 1 33.47 37.75 -7.67
N SER A 2 32.53 37.28 -8.51
CA SER A 2 31.12 37.12 -8.19
C SER A 2 30.88 35.93 -7.27
N THR A 3 30.16 36.12 -6.16
CA THR A 3 29.67 35.05 -5.29
C THR A 3 28.51 34.34 -5.97
N ALA A 4 28.58 33.02 -6.09
CA ALA A 4 27.50 32.21 -6.62
C ALA A 4 26.30 32.25 -5.66
N ARG A 5 25.17 32.78 -6.13
CA ARG A 5 23.90 32.79 -5.40
C ARG A 5 23.24 31.44 -5.64
N LEU A 6 23.11 30.62 -4.60
CA LEU A 6 22.29 29.41 -4.65
C LEU A 6 20.84 29.83 -4.87
N GLU A 7 20.28 29.52 -6.03
CA GLU A 7 18.85 29.66 -6.26
C GLU A 7 18.12 28.67 -5.35
N MET A 8 17.21 29.22 -4.55
CA MET A 8 16.33 28.45 -3.68
C MET A 8 15.40 27.66 -4.59
N VAL A 9 15.67 26.36 -4.74
CA VAL A 9 14.75 25.44 -5.41
C VAL A 9 13.45 25.49 -4.62
N VAL A 10 12.43 26.13 -5.20
CA VAL A 10 11.07 26.10 -4.70
C VAL A 10 10.71 24.63 -4.62
N LYS A 11 10.53 24.12 -3.39
CA LYS A 11 9.94 22.80 -3.16
C LYS A 11 8.46 22.90 -3.53
N ASP A 12 8.19 23.02 -4.82
CA ASP A 12 6.84 22.97 -5.34
C ASP A 12 6.23 21.61 -4.98
N ALA A 13 4.94 21.68 -4.68
CA ALA A 13 4.08 20.65 -4.11
C ALA A 13 4.42 19.23 -4.55
N VAL A 14 4.29 18.28 -3.60
CA VAL A 14 4.32 16.83 -3.84
C VAL A 14 3.47 16.54 -5.07
N THR A 15 4.13 16.36 -6.20
CA THR A 15 3.48 16.06 -7.47
C THR A 15 3.15 14.58 -7.38
N GLU A 16 1.88 14.21 -7.48
CA GLU A 16 1.50 12.80 -7.49
C GLU A 16 2.22 12.12 -8.65
N ILE A 17 3.12 11.20 -8.33
CA ILE A 17 3.84 10.42 -9.33
C ILE A 17 2.92 9.24 -9.69
N PRO A 18 2.37 9.17 -10.92
CA PRO A 18 1.50 8.09 -11.30
C PRO A 18 2.25 6.76 -11.29
N MET A 19 1.53 5.68 -11.00
CA MET A 19 2.10 4.35 -11.00
C MET A 19 2.60 3.97 -12.39
N GLN A 20 3.82 3.44 -12.47
CA GLN A 20 4.39 2.95 -13.72
C GLN A 20 3.62 1.72 -14.21
N ALA A 21 3.47 1.57 -15.53
CA ALA A 21 2.79 0.41 -16.12
C ALA A 21 3.42 -0.93 -15.69
N ALA A 22 4.75 -0.98 -15.56
CA ALA A 22 5.45 -2.16 -15.06
C ALA A 22 5.06 -2.51 -13.61
N SER A 23 4.90 -1.51 -12.74
CA SER A 23 4.49 -1.72 -11.35
C SER A 23 3.05 -2.24 -11.26
N MET A 24 2.15 -1.73 -12.11
CA MET A 24 0.78 -2.24 -12.22
C MET A 24 0.74 -3.72 -12.66
N ASP A 25 1.55 -4.08 -13.66
CA ASP A 25 1.66 -5.46 -14.15
C ASP A 25 2.22 -6.41 -13.08
N ILE A 26 3.26 -5.97 -12.35
CA ILE A 26 3.83 -6.74 -11.24
C ILE A 26 2.79 -6.94 -10.14
N TRP A 27 2.05 -5.90 -9.76
CA TRP A 27 1.00 -6.02 -8.75
C TRP A 27 -0.08 -7.03 -9.17
N ASP A 28 -0.63 -6.91 -10.39
CA ASP A 28 -1.69 -7.80 -10.87
C ASP A 28 -1.26 -9.28 -10.92
N LYS A 29 0.02 -9.53 -11.22
CA LYS A 29 0.58 -10.89 -11.35
C LYS A 29 1.07 -11.50 -10.03
N LYS A 30 1.56 -10.68 -9.09
CA LYS A 30 2.28 -11.18 -7.90
C LYS A 30 1.55 -10.93 -6.58
N TYR A 31 0.74 -9.88 -6.50
CA TYR A 31 0.22 -9.37 -5.23
C TYR A 31 -1.30 -9.22 -5.20
N ARG A 32 -1.95 -9.03 -6.35
CA ARG A 32 -3.40 -8.98 -6.45
C ARG A 32 -3.99 -10.34 -6.15
N LEU A 33 -4.81 -10.41 -5.11
CA LEU A 33 -5.41 -11.67 -4.70
C LEU A 33 -6.45 -12.12 -5.72
N LYS A 34 -6.34 -13.38 -6.15
CA LYS A 34 -7.23 -14.06 -7.08
C LYS A 34 -7.60 -15.43 -6.53
N THR A 35 -8.83 -15.89 -6.77
CA THR A 35 -9.25 -17.25 -6.43
C THR A 35 -8.50 -18.27 -7.31
N LYS A 36 -8.61 -19.56 -6.98
CA LYS A 36 -8.07 -20.63 -7.82
C LYS A 36 -8.67 -20.67 -9.24
N SER A 37 -9.91 -20.19 -9.41
CA SER A 37 -10.55 -20.07 -10.72
C SER A 37 -10.15 -18.80 -11.48
N GLY A 38 -9.32 -17.93 -10.88
CA GLY A 38 -8.82 -16.70 -11.49
C GLY A 38 -9.71 -15.47 -11.24
N GLU A 39 -10.76 -15.60 -10.44
CA GLU A 39 -11.61 -14.47 -10.06
C GLU A 39 -10.81 -13.48 -9.20
N VAL A 40 -10.89 -12.20 -9.54
CA VAL A 40 -10.20 -11.14 -8.83
C VAL A 40 -10.93 -10.80 -7.54
N LEU A 41 -10.25 -10.91 -6.40
CA LEU A 41 -10.77 -10.45 -5.10
C LEU A 41 -10.39 -9.00 -4.81
N ASP A 42 -9.15 -8.61 -5.13
CA ASP A 42 -8.70 -7.23 -4.94
C ASP A 42 -9.02 -6.40 -6.20
N ALA A 43 -10.02 -5.51 -6.11
CA ALA A 43 -10.42 -4.68 -7.23
C ALA A 43 -9.29 -3.75 -7.72
N ASP A 44 -8.52 -3.18 -6.78
CA ASP A 44 -7.40 -2.27 -7.02
C ASP A 44 -6.32 -2.43 -5.93
N ILE A 45 -5.25 -1.62 -6.01
CA ILE A 45 -4.15 -1.64 -5.03
C ILE A 45 -4.64 -1.27 -3.62
N ASP A 46 -5.63 -0.38 -3.50
CA ASP A 46 -6.17 0.02 -2.20
C ASP A 46 -6.94 -1.13 -1.55
N ALA A 47 -7.69 -1.92 -2.32
CA ALA A 47 -8.32 -3.15 -1.85
C ALA A 47 -7.30 -4.16 -1.31
N THR A 48 -6.13 -4.31 -1.96
CA THR A 48 -5.02 -5.10 -1.42
C THR A 48 -4.59 -4.58 -0.04
N TRP A 49 -4.43 -3.26 0.12
CA TRP A 49 -4.07 -2.67 1.42
C TRP A 49 -5.15 -2.87 2.48
N GLN A 50 -6.42 -2.68 2.14
CA GLN A 50 -7.54 -2.89 3.06
C GLN A 50 -7.59 -4.35 3.55
N ARG A 51 -7.42 -5.31 2.65
CA ARG A 51 -7.37 -6.75 2.98
C ARG A 51 -6.21 -7.05 3.92
N VAL A 52 -5.00 -6.57 3.60
CA VAL A 52 -3.82 -6.80 4.44
C VAL A 52 -3.98 -6.15 5.81
N ALA A 53 -4.47 -4.90 5.87
CA ALA A 53 -4.74 -4.21 7.12
C ALA A 53 -5.74 -4.97 7.99
N ARG A 54 -6.82 -5.50 7.38
CA ARG A 54 -7.81 -6.32 8.07
C ARG A 54 -7.19 -7.59 8.63
N ALA A 55 -6.49 -8.35 7.79
CA ALA A 55 -5.85 -9.60 8.19
C ALA A 55 -4.83 -9.42 9.33
N LEU A 56 -4.09 -8.30 9.34
CA LEU A 56 -3.17 -7.97 10.44
C LEU A 56 -3.92 -7.59 11.72
N ALA A 57 -4.99 -6.80 11.59
CA ALA A 57 -5.80 -6.37 12.73
C ALA A 57 -6.54 -7.53 13.40
N ASP A 58 -7.00 -8.52 12.63
CA ASP A 58 -7.80 -9.64 13.14
C ASP A 58 -7.03 -10.54 14.14
N ALA A 59 -5.70 -10.44 14.18
CA ALA A 59 -4.87 -11.09 15.19
C ALA A 59 -5.08 -10.52 16.62
N GLU A 60 -5.69 -9.35 16.74
CA GLU A 60 -5.98 -8.70 18.02
C GLU A 60 -7.19 -9.34 18.72
N THR A 61 -7.18 -9.27 20.06
CA THR A 61 -8.10 -10.03 20.92
C THR A 61 -9.49 -9.40 21.09
N SER A 62 -9.61 -8.08 21.04
CA SER A 62 -10.87 -7.38 21.19
C SER A 62 -11.27 -6.62 19.93
N GLU A 63 -12.57 -6.47 19.72
CA GLU A 63 -13.11 -5.77 18.55
C GLU A 63 -12.66 -4.29 18.49
N GLU A 64 -12.56 -3.65 19.65
CA GLU A 64 -12.04 -2.29 19.78
C GLU A 64 -10.58 -2.20 19.31
N ARG A 65 -9.74 -3.17 19.70
CA ARG A 65 -8.33 -3.23 19.27
C ARG A 65 -8.22 -3.54 17.78
N ARG A 66 -9.04 -4.45 17.25
CA ARG A 66 -9.08 -4.75 15.81
C ARG A 66 -9.43 -3.50 15.00
N SER A 67 -10.44 -2.75 15.43
CA SER A 67 -10.84 -1.49 14.78
C SER A 67 -9.71 -0.46 14.85
N TYR A 68 -9.15 -0.24 16.04
CA TYR A 68 -8.04 0.70 16.27
C TYR A 68 -6.80 0.38 15.42
N TRP A 69 -6.41 -0.89 15.33
CA TRP A 69 -5.23 -1.31 14.58
C TRP A 69 -5.46 -1.37 13.07
N TYR A 70 -6.67 -1.73 12.63
CA TYR A 70 -7.03 -1.70 11.22
C TYR A 70 -6.80 -0.33 10.59
N GLU A 71 -7.30 0.74 11.23
CA GLU A 71 -7.15 2.10 10.74
C GLU A 71 -5.67 2.50 10.62
N ARG A 72 -4.86 2.11 11.62
CA ARG A 72 -3.42 2.40 11.65
C ARG A 72 -2.63 1.63 10.61
N PHE A 73 -2.93 0.34 10.42
CA PHE A 73 -2.27 -0.46 9.40
C PHE A 73 -2.64 0.03 8.00
N LEU A 74 -3.92 0.33 7.76
CA LEU A 74 -4.35 0.88 6.47
C LEU A 74 -3.68 2.22 6.18
N TRP A 75 -3.61 3.10 7.18
CA TRP A 75 -2.87 4.36 7.06
C TRP A 75 -1.40 4.09 6.71
N ALA A 76 -0.72 3.22 7.44
CA ALA A 76 0.70 2.93 7.21
C ALA A 76 0.96 2.37 5.80
N LEU A 77 0.11 1.44 5.34
CA LEU A 77 0.20 0.83 4.00
C LEU A 77 0.06 1.88 2.89
N ARG A 78 -0.93 2.77 3.01
CA ARG A 78 -1.15 3.89 2.09
C ARG A 78 0.00 4.89 2.07
N HIS A 79 0.79 4.95 3.14
CA HIS A 79 1.94 5.86 3.29
C HIS A 79 3.29 5.17 3.11
N GLY A 80 3.32 3.99 2.47
CA GLY A 80 4.55 3.36 2.00
C GLY A 80 5.17 2.32 2.94
N ALA A 81 4.50 1.95 4.03
CA ALA A 81 4.92 0.78 4.82
C ALA A 81 4.55 -0.51 4.07
N ILE A 82 5.42 -0.96 3.16
CA ILE A 82 5.16 -2.13 2.30
C ILE A 82 5.64 -3.44 2.95
N PRO A 83 4.76 -4.41 3.22
CA PRO A 83 5.14 -5.71 3.79
C PRO A 83 5.92 -6.59 2.82
N ALA A 84 6.52 -7.66 3.35
CA ALA A 84 7.16 -8.69 2.53
C ALA A 84 6.16 -9.38 1.58
N GLY A 85 6.65 -9.84 0.44
CA GLY A 85 5.81 -10.29 -0.67
C GLY A 85 4.76 -11.35 -0.31
N ARG A 86 5.08 -12.33 0.55
CA ARG A 86 4.13 -13.39 0.97
C ARG A 86 2.96 -12.86 1.81
N ILE A 87 3.19 -11.79 2.57
CA ILE A 87 2.13 -11.14 3.36
C ILE A 87 1.20 -10.41 2.40
N THR A 88 1.76 -9.59 1.50
CA THR A 88 0.99 -8.83 0.52
C THR A 88 0.14 -9.73 -0.38
N SER A 89 0.70 -10.86 -0.83
CA SER A 89 0.03 -11.76 -1.77
C SER A 89 -1.05 -12.65 -1.17
N ASN A 90 -1.05 -12.92 0.16
CA ASN A 90 -1.87 -14.00 0.73
C ASN A 90 -2.48 -13.73 2.12
N ALA A 91 -2.22 -12.59 2.76
CA ALA A 91 -2.87 -12.28 4.03
C ALA A 91 -4.40 -12.12 3.84
N GLY A 92 -5.21 -12.81 4.64
CA GLY A 92 -6.68 -12.76 4.52
C GLY A 92 -7.25 -13.48 3.29
N ALA A 93 -6.47 -14.36 2.65
CA ALA A 93 -6.92 -15.26 1.58
C ALA A 93 -7.57 -16.54 2.13
#